data_AF-A0A8T4CEG8-F1
#
_entry.id   AF-A0A8T4CEG8-F1
#
_cell.length_a   1.000
_cell.length_b   1.000
_cell.length_c   1.000
_cell.angle_alpha   90.00
_cell.angle_beta   90.00
_cell.angle_gamma   90.00
#
_symmetry.space_group_name_H-M   'P 1'
#
loop_
_entity.id
_entity.type
_entity.pdbx_description
1 polymer ?
#
loop_
_entity_poly.entity_id
_entity_poly.type
_entity_poly.pdbx_seq_one_letter_code
_entity_poly.pdbx_strand_id
1 'polypeptide(L)'
;MVSQRWKLRWANFKLAIRDWTHVISGAGLAFGAILTVLAVLAIWFPDALSEEFKEDFMETSGRLDICSAGGGLLLLIFAGYYFADNMNNRRKFNRLFHIASKEKFIKNRDKLEELAFFISTRHERMVQKKIKEMKLR
;
A
#
# COMPACT_ATOMS: atom_id res chain seq x y z
N MET A 1 -6.61 6.86 -36.73
CA MET A 1 -7.42 6.63 -35.51
C MET A 1 -6.89 5.53 -34.57
N VAL A 2 -6.13 4.53 -35.03
CA VAL A 2 -5.65 3.42 -34.16
C VAL A 2 -4.64 3.84 -33.08
N SER A 3 -3.77 4.83 -33.34
CA SER A 3 -2.74 5.21 -32.37
C SER A 3 -3.27 5.95 -31.12
N GLN A 4 -4.41 6.66 -31.22
CA GLN A 4 -5.02 7.31 -30.06
C GLN A 4 -5.65 6.30 -29.08
N ARG A 5 -6.26 5.22 -29.58
CA ARG A 5 -6.84 4.15 -28.74
C ARG A 5 -5.80 3.47 -27.87
N TRP A 6 -4.61 3.22 -28.41
CA TRP A 6 -3.51 2.63 -27.66
C TRP A 6 -2.97 3.58 -26.58
N LYS A 7 -2.79 4.87 -26.89
CA LYS A 7 -2.38 5.87 -25.89
C LYS A 7 -3.37 5.97 -24.73
N LEU A 8 -4.67 5.93 -25.01
CA LEU A 8 -5.71 5.95 -23.97
C LEU A 8 -5.68 4.70 -23.09
N ARG A 9 -5.50 3.51 -23.69
CA ARG A 9 -5.39 2.24 -22.93
C ARG A 9 -4.18 2.24 -22.01
N TRP A 10 -3.03 2.70 -22.50
CA TRP A 10 -1.81 2.81 -21.69
C TRP A 10 -1.93 3.83 -20.57
N ALA A 11 -2.59 4.97 -20.81
CA ALA A 11 -2.86 5.95 -19.75
C ALA A 11 -3.77 5.35 -18.66
N ASN A 12 -4.86 4.70 -19.05
CA ASN A 12 -5.78 4.05 -18.10
C ASN A 12 -5.11 2.91 -17.33
N PHE A 13 -4.22 2.15 -17.98
CA PHE A 13 -3.45 1.10 -17.33
C PHE A 13 -2.47 1.64 -16.28
N LYS A 14 -1.75 2.72 -16.58
CA LYS A 14 -0.87 3.38 -15.60
C LYS A 14 -1.63 3.88 -14.38
N LEU A 15 -2.82 4.44 -14.60
CA LEU A 15 -3.71 4.88 -13.51
C LEU A 15 -4.20 3.69 -12.68
N ALA A 16 -4.53 2.57 -13.32
CA ALA A 16 -4.93 1.34 -12.64
C ALA A 16 -3.80 0.76 -11.78
N ILE A 17 -2.55 0.72 -12.27
CA ILE A 17 -1.40 0.29 -11.47
C ILE A 17 -1.20 1.17 -10.24
N ARG A 18 -1.33 2.50 -10.39
CA ARG A 18 -1.26 3.46 -9.28
C ARG A 18 -2.36 3.21 -8.24
N ASP A 19 -3.56 2.88 -8.70
CA ASP A 19 -4.68 2.54 -7.81
C ASP A 19 -4.53 1.13 -7.22
N TRP A 20 -3.68 0.26 -7.75
CA TRP A 20 -3.41 -1.05 -7.17
C TRP A 20 -2.23 -1.04 -6.20
N THR A 21 -1.40 0.00 -6.19
CA THR A 21 -0.16 0.04 -5.41
C THR A 21 -0.42 -0.06 -3.90
N HIS A 22 -1.55 0.47 -3.42
CA HIS A 22 -1.95 0.35 -2.02
C HIS A 22 -2.51 -1.05 -1.66
N VAL A 23 -3.11 -1.74 -2.62
CA VAL A 23 -3.53 -3.14 -2.45
C VAL A 23 -2.31 -4.05 -2.46
N ILE A 24 -1.37 -3.81 -3.37
CA ILE A 24 -0.12 -4.57 -3.49
C ILE A 24 0.76 -4.38 -2.24
N SER A 25 0.89 -3.16 -1.74
CA SER A 25 1.65 -2.91 -0.50
C SER A 25 0.98 -3.49 0.74
N GLY A 26 -0.36 -3.40 0.85
CA GLY A 26 -1.10 -4.05 1.93
C GLY A 26 -1.03 -5.58 1.88
N ALA A 27 -1.18 -6.17 0.69
CA ALA A 27 -1.07 -7.61 0.47
C ALA A 27 0.37 -8.10 0.70
N GLY A 28 1.38 -7.35 0.26
CA GLY A 28 2.78 -7.64 0.54
C GLY A 28 3.11 -7.62 2.02
N LEU A 29 2.52 -6.69 2.79
CA LEU A 29 2.66 -6.67 4.24
C LEU A 29 1.98 -7.87 4.89
N ALA A 30 0.74 -8.18 4.50
CA ALA A 30 0.02 -9.33 5.03
C ALA A 30 0.75 -10.64 4.72
N PHE A 31 1.24 -10.81 3.49
CA PHE A 31 2.02 -11.96 3.07
C PHE A 31 3.36 -12.06 3.81
N GLY A 32 4.09 -10.95 3.93
CA GLY A 32 5.34 -10.89 4.71
C GLY A 32 5.14 -11.17 6.20
N ALA A 33 4.04 -10.70 6.78
CA ALA A 33 3.67 -10.98 8.16
C ALA A 33 3.35 -12.47 8.36
N ILE A 34 2.58 -13.08 7.45
CA ILE A 34 2.27 -14.51 7.47
C ILE A 34 3.55 -15.34 7.38
N LEU A 35 4.44 -15.04 6.43
CA LEU A 35 5.72 -15.75 6.29
C LEU A 35 6.59 -15.62 7.55
N THR A 36 6.62 -14.44 8.16
CA THR A 36 7.41 -14.24 9.38
C THR A 36 6.82 -14.99 10.57
N VAL A 37 5.50 -15.00 10.70
CA VAL A 37 4.81 -15.78 11.74
C VAL A 37 5.06 -17.27 11.56
N LEU A 38 4.95 -17.79 10.32
CA LEU A 38 5.25 -19.19 10.01
C LEU A 38 6.70 -19.55 10.33
N ALA A 39 7.66 -18.70 9.97
CA ALA A 39 9.08 -18.92 10.29
C ALA A 39 9.34 -18.90 11.80
N VAL A 40 8.73 -17.96 12.54
CA VAL A 40 8.86 -17.91 14.01
C VAL A 40 8.23 -19.14 14.66
N LEU A 41 7.04 -19.57 14.20
CA LEU A 41 6.39 -20.78 14.70
C LEU A 41 7.25 -22.02 14.43
N ALA A 42 7.83 -22.16 13.23
CA ALA A 42 8.72 -23.27 12.91
C ALA A 42 9.96 -23.35 13.81
N ILE A 43 10.53 -22.20 14.19
CA ILE A 43 11.74 -22.13 15.03
C ILE A 43 11.43 -22.29 16.53
N TRP A 44 10.41 -21.59 17.04
CA TRP A 44 10.13 -21.51 18.48
C TRP A 44 9.10 -22.53 18.98
N PHE A 45 8.20 -22.99 18.11
CA PHE A 45 7.15 -23.95 18.45
C PHE A 45 7.18 -25.11 17.45
N PRO A 46 8.22 -25.96 17.49
CA PRO A 46 8.37 -27.04 16.53
C PRO A 46 7.15 -27.98 16.51
N ASP A 47 6.42 -28.16 17.61
CA ASP A 47 5.27 -29.07 17.65
C ASP A 47 3.95 -28.44 17.18
N ALA A 48 3.95 -27.14 16.84
CA ALA A 48 2.75 -26.42 16.41
C ALA A 48 2.44 -26.59 14.90
N LEU A 49 3.39 -27.09 14.12
CA LEU A 49 3.24 -27.37 12.69
C LEU A 49 3.31 -28.88 12.45
N SER A 50 2.47 -29.41 11.56
CA SER A 50 2.54 -30.83 11.18
C SER A 50 3.90 -31.16 10.57
N GLU A 51 4.39 -32.38 10.82
CA GLU A 51 5.67 -32.86 10.28
C GLU A 51 5.70 -32.77 8.75
N GLU A 52 4.60 -33.10 8.07
CA GLU A 52 4.45 -32.95 6.60
C GLU A 52 4.65 -31.50 6.13
N PHE A 53 4.11 -30.51 6.86
CA PHE A 53 4.24 -29.09 6.46
C PHE A 53 5.65 -28.57 6.70
N LYS A 54 6.33 -29.08 7.74
CA LYS A 54 7.74 -28.76 8.00
C LYS A 54 8.64 -29.31 6.92
N GLU A 55 8.45 -30.55 6.51
CA GLU A 55 9.27 -31.17 5.46
C GLU A 55 9.09 -30.44 4.13
N ASP A 56 7.85 -30.17 3.70
CA ASP A 56 7.59 -29.39 2.46
C ASP A 56 8.17 -27.97 2.53
N PHE A 57 8.06 -27.30 3.68
CA PHE A 57 8.58 -25.95 3.85
C PHE A 57 10.11 -25.93 3.94
N MET A 58 10.74 -26.91 4.60
CA MET A 58 12.19 -27.05 4.70
C MET A 58 12.83 -27.52 3.39
N GLU A 59 12.15 -28.37 2.62
CA GLU A 59 12.58 -28.78 1.28
C GLU A 59 12.51 -27.60 0.30
N THR A 60 11.44 -26.80 0.39
CA THR A 60 11.27 -25.59 -0.44
C THR A 60 12.22 -24.46 -0.03
N SER A 61 12.51 -24.30 1.26
CA SER A 61 13.34 -23.21 1.77
C SER A 61 14.85 -23.53 1.85
N GLY A 62 15.23 -24.81 1.83
CA GLY A 62 16.62 -25.26 1.86
C GLY A 62 17.43 -24.71 3.04
N ARG A 63 18.77 -24.76 2.93
CA ARG A 63 19.78 -24.30 3.93
C ARG A 63 19.80 -22.77 4.15
N LEU A 64 18.63 -22.14 4.17
CA LEU A 64 18.38 -20.72 4.35
C LEU A 64 17.59 -20.41 5.63
N ASP A 65 17.47 -21.33 6.60
CA ASP A 65 16.69 -21.13 7.85
C ASP A 65 17.02 -19.82 8.60
N ILE A 66 18.30 -19.44 8.67
CA ILE A 66 18.71 -18.19 9.33
C ILE A 66 18.43 -16.97 8.44
N CYS A 67 18.49 -17.14 7.12
CA CYS A 67 18.21 -16.08 6.14
C CYS A 67 16.70 -15.84 5.95
N SER A 68 15.86 -16.86 6.09
CA SER A 68 14.40 -16.74 5.98
C SER A 68 13.82 -16.04 7.19
N ALA A 69 14.29 -16.35 8.39
CA ALA A 69 13.90 -15.65 9.62
C ALA A 69 14.38 -14.18 9.63
N GLY A 70 15.65 -13.93 9.28
CA GLY A 70 16.20 -12.58 9.17
C GLY A 70 15.56 -11.77 8.04
N GLY A 71 15.36 -12.40 6.87
CA GLY A 71 14.72 -11.81 5.71
C GLY A 71 13.24 -11.48 5.96
N GLY A 72 12.51 -12.37 6.62
CA GLY A 72 11.13 -12.14 7.05
C GLY A 72 11.01 -10.93 7.96
N LEU A 73 11.87 -10.84 8.99
CA LEU A 73 11.89 -9.72 9.92
C LEU A 73 12.19 -8.38 9.20
N LEU A 74 13.20 -8.35 8.33
CA LEU A 74 13.52 -7.16 7.54
C LEU A 74 12.36 -6.77 6.63
N LEU A 75 11.72 -7.73 5.97
CA LEU A 75 10.58 -7.50 5.09
C LEU A 75 9.38 -6.97 5.89
N LEU A 76 9.16 -7.46 7.11
CA LEU A 76 8.13 -6.95 8.03
C LEU A 76 8.42 -5.51 8.46
N ILE A 77 9.67 -5.19 8.78
CA ILE A 77 10.09 -3.82 9.13
C ILE A 77 9.89 -2.88 7.94
N PHE A 78 10.39 -3.26 6.75
CA PHE A 78 10.26 -2.45 5.54
C PHE A 78 8.80 -2.28 5.12
N ALA A 79 8.02 -3.35 5.09
CA ALA A 79 6.60 -3.31 4.73
C ALA A 79 5.81 -2.51 5.78
N GLY A 80 6.07 -2.75 7.06
CA GLY A 80 5.46 -2.03 8.18
C GLY A 80 5.71 -0.53 8.13
N TYR A 81 6.95 -0.12 7.85
CA TYR A 81 7.32 1.28 7.64
C TYR A 81 6.54 1.90 6.47
N TYR A 82 6.52 1.22 5.32
CA TYR A 82 5.83 1.71 4.12
C TYR A 82 4.31 1.82 4.34
N PHE A 83 3.73 0.86 5.06
CA PHE A 83 2.31 0.87 5.39
C PHE A 83 1.95 1.97 6.39
N ALA A 84 2.78 2.18 7.41
CA ALA A 84 2.61 3.27 8.37
C ALA A 84 2.67 4.64 7.68
N ASP A 85 3.61 4.85 6.76
CA ASP A 85 3.71 6.09 5.99
C ASP A 85 2.46 6.31 5.13
N ASN A 86 2.02 5.29 4.40
CA ASN A 86 0.81 5.35 3.58
C ASN A 86 -0.46 5.65 4.43
N MET A 87 -0.55 5.05 5.63
CA MET A 87 -1.64 5.31 6.56
C MET A 87 -1.60 6.75 7.09
N ASN A 88 -0.41 7.27 7.40
CA ASN A 88 -0.23 8.64 7.84
C ASN A 88 -0.65 9.63 6.75
N ASN A 89 -0.28 9.37 5.50
CA ASN A 89 -0.67 10.19 4.35
C ASN A 89 -2.20 10.19 4.13
N ARG A 90 -2.86 9.04 4.29
CA ARG A 90 -4.34 8.95 4.28
C ARG A 90 -5.00 9.72 5.41
N ARG A 91 -4.45 9.65 6.64
CA ARG A 91 -4.96 10.41 7.79
C ARG A 91 -4.80 11.91 7.57
N LYS A 92 -3.65 12.37 7.06
CA LYS A 92 -3.39 13.77 6.68
C LYS A 92 -4.39 14.23 5.63
N PHE A 93 -4.59 13.45 4.57
CA PHE A 93 -5.59 13.74 3.55
C PHE A 93 -6.99 13.88 4.16
N ASN A 94 -7.43 12.92 4.98
CA ASN A 94 -8.77 12.95 5.54
C ASN A 94 -8.99 14.15 6.48
N ARG A 95 -7.97 14.49 7.27
CA ARG A 95 -7.97 15.67 8.16
C ARG A 95 -8.09 16.97 7.35
N LEU A 96 -7.28 17.14 6.30
CA LEU A 96 -7.31 18.33 5.45
C LEU A 96 -8.57 18.40 4.59
N PHE A 97 -9.05 17.26 4.11
CA PHE A 97 -10.27 17.17 3.30
C PHE A 97 -11.51 17.52 4.11
N HIS A 98 -11.60 17.20 5.40
CA HIS A 98 -12.77 17.52 6.24
C HIS A 98 -12.79 18.95 6.80
N ILE A 99 -11.82 19.80 6.46
CA ILE A 99 -11.84 21.20 6.89
C ILE A 99 -13.06 21.90 6.27
N ALA A 100 -13.92 22.46 7.13
CA ALA A 100 -15.13 23.20 6.73
C ALA A 100 -14.85 24.64 6.29
N SER A 101 -13.75 25.23 6.77
CA SER A 101 -13.36 26.60 6.42
C SER A 101 -12.77 26.67 5.00
N LYS A 102 -13.42 27.45 4.13
CA LYS A 102 -13.00 27.69 2.74
C LYS A 102 -11.59 28.26 2.65
N GLU A 103 -11.23 29.17 3.54
CA GLU A 103 -9.93 29.83 3.56
C GLU A 103 -8.79 28.86 3.90
N LYS A 104 -9.00 28.01 4.91
CA LYS A 104 -8.06 26.94 5.27
C LYS A 104 -7.99 25.85 4.21
N PHE A 105 -9.06 25.61 3.47
CA PHE A 105 -9.06 24.68 2.33
C PHE A 105 -8.20 25.21 1.18
N ILE A 106 -8.37 26.48 0.78
CA ILE A 106 -7.55 27.10 -0.27
C ILE A 106 -6.07 27.07 0.09
N LYS A 107 -5.72 27.45 1.33
CA LYS A 107 -4.32 27.47 1.80
C LYS A 107 -3.65 26.08 1.76
N ASN A 108 -4.43 25.01 1.89
CA ASN A 108 -3.92 23.64 1.87
C ASN A 108 -4.26 22.88 0.58
N ARG A 109 -4.78 23.56 -0.44
CA ARG A 109 -5.25 22.94 -1.68
C ARG A 109 -4.14 22.17 -2.38
N ASP A 110 -2.99 22.80 -2.58
CA ASP A 110 -1.86 22.19 -3.30
C ASP A 110 -1.39 20.91 -2.60
N LYS A 111 -1.29 20.95 -1.27
CA LYS A 111 -0.95 19.78 -0.44
C LYS A 111 -2.01 18.69 -0.51
N LEU A 112 -3.28 19.08 -0.64
CA LEU A 112 -4.40 18.15 -0.76
C LEU A 112 -4.40 17.45 -2.13
N GLU A 113 -4.11 18.19 -3.21
CA GLU A 113 -3.96 17.66 -4.56
C GLU A 113 -2.74 16.73 -4.65
N GLU A 114 -1.62 17.12 -4.05
CA GLU A 114 -0.42 16.27 -3.96
C GLU A 114 -0.70 14.98 -3.19
N LEU A 115 -1.29 15.06 -1.99
CA LEU A 115 -1.68 13.88 -1.21
C LEU A 115 -2.69 13.01 -1.97
N ALA A 116 -3.64 13.63 -2.66
CA ALA A 116 -4.62 12.90 -3.47
C ALA A 116 -3.95 12.14 -4.61
N PHE A 117 -2.97 12.76 -5.28
CA PHE A 117 -2.19 12.17 -6.35
C PHE A 117 -1.40 10.94 -5.87
N PHE A 118 -0.78 11.02 -4.68
CA PHE A 118 -0.04 9.90 -4.09
C PHE A 118 -0.94 8.76 -3.61
N ILE A 119 -2.15 9.05 -3.12
CA ILE A 119 -3.03 8.03 -2.53
C ILE A 119 -3.77 7.22 -3.60
N SER A 120 -4.57 7.89 -4.44
CA SER A 120 -5.27 7.24 -5.58
C SER A 120 -6.01 8.25 -6.47
N THR A 121 -6.31 7.84 -7.71
CA THR A 121 -7.16 8.63 -8.63
C THR A 121 -8.53 8.97 -8.03
N ARG A 122 -9.06 8.10 -7.16
CA ARG A 122 -10.35 8.33 -6.49
C ARG A 122 -10.28 9.55 -5.58
N HIS A 123 -9.20 9.69 -4.82
CA HIS A 123 -9.02 10.83 -3.92
C HIS A 123 -8.83 12.12 -4.71
N GLU A 124 -8.13 12.06 -5.84
CA GLU A 124 -7.98 13.18 -6.77
C GLU A 124 -9.34 13.67 -7.27
N ARG A 125 -10.22 12.75 -7.69
CA ARG A 125 -11.60 13.08 -8.08
C ARG A 125 -12.42 13.67 -6.93
N MET A 126 -12.22 13.23 -5.69
CA MET A 126 -12.91 13.80 -4.52
C MET A 126 -12.49 15.25 -4.27
N VAL A 127 -11.19 15.55 -4.37
CA VAL A 127 -10.67 16.92 -4.24
C VAL A 127 -11.25 17.81 -5.34
N GLN A 128 -11.20 17.36 -6.59
CA GLN A 128 -11.73 18.10 -7.74
C GLN A 128 -13.23 18.38 -7.61
N LYS A 129 -14.02 17.41 -7.11
CA LYS A 129 -15.45 17.63 -6.82
C LYS A 129 -15.63 18.71 -5.75
N LYS A 130 -14.88 18.66 -4.66
CA LYS A 130 -14.95 19.63 -3.57
C LYS A 130 -14.53 21.04 -4.01
N ILE A 131 -13.53 21.17 -4.86
CA ILE A 131 -13.11 22.44 -5.49
C ILE A 131 -14.27 23.04 -6.30
N LYS A 132 -14.94 22.21 -7.13
CA LYS A 132 -16.10 22.62 -7.92
C LYS A 132 -17.28 23.06 -7.04
N GLU A 133 -17.58 22.31 -5.98
CA GLU A 133 -18.63 22.63 -5.01
C GLU A 133 -18.38 23.98 -4.32
N MET A 134 -17.13 24.28 -3.97
CA MET A 134 -16.75 25.54 -3.33
C MET A 134 -16.67 26.74 -4.31
N LYS A 135 -16.97 26.53 -5.60
CA LYS A 135 -16.81 27.49 -6.69
C LYS A 135 -15.41 28.13 -6.70
N LEU A 136 -14.40 27.35 -6.38
CA LEU A 136 -13.01 27.79 -6.47
C LEU A 136 -12.59 27.65 -7.94
N ARG A 137 -12.31 28.79 -8.58
CA ARG A 137 -11.87 28.85 -9.98
C ARG A 137 -10.39 28.58 -10.09
#